data_AF-A0A357M5N4-F1
#
_entry.id   AF-A0A357M5N4-F1
#
_cell.length_a   1.000
_cell.length_b   1.000
_cell.length_c   1.000
_cell.angle_alpha   90.00
_cell.angle_beta   90.00
_cell.angle_gamma   90.00
#
_symmetry.space_group_name_H-M   'P 1'
#
loop_
_entity.id
_entity.type
_entity.pdbx_description
1 polymer ?
#
loop_
_entity_poly.entity_id
_entity_poly.type
_entity_poly.pdbx_seq_one_letter_code
_entity_poly.pdbx_strand_id
1 'polypeptide(L)'
;DSLMDRSQTAGEDDFRDIGDLLIDQIETCDVLLLNKCDLLEEEELNKLEAVLRKLQPTAKLIRTVNGVVDPKEILNTGLFDFEKTSLSSGWITEPNKETHTPETEEYGI
;
A
#
# COMPACT_ATOMS: atom_id res chain seq x y z
N ASP A 1 16.49 -0.01 -5.35
CA ASP A 1 16.64 -1.36 -5.95
C ASP A 1 15.50 -1.46 -6.91
N SER A 2 15.82 -1.28 -8.19
CA SER A 2 14.81 -0.86 -9.17
C SER A 2 13.96 -2.04 -9.63
N LEU A 3 12.75 -1.76 -10.09
CA LEU A 3 11.93 -2.79 -10.73
C LEU A 3 12.62 -3.37 -11.98
N MET A 4 13.44 -2.57 -12.66
CA MET A 4 14.25 -3.00 -13.81
C MET A 4 15.29 -4.05 -13.42
N ASP A 5 16.06 -3.81 -12.35
CA ASP A 5 17.06 -4.75 -11.83
C ASP A 5 16.41 -6.10 -11.45
N ARG A 6 15.14 -6.07 -11.07
CA ARG A 6 14.34 -7.23 -10.64
C ARG A 6 13.53 -7.89 -11.76
N SER A 7 13.51 -7.33 -12.97
CA SER A 7 12.64 -7.78 -14.07
C SER A 7 11.14 -7.80 -13.69
N GLN A 8 10.69 -6.82 -12.91
CA GLN A 8 9.30 -6.70 -12.41
C GLN A 8 8.59 -5.43 -12.92
N THR A 9 9.08 -4.83 -14.00
CA THR A 9 8.49 -3.61 -14.58
C THR A 9 7.16 -3.91 -15.28
N ALA A 10 6.21 -2.95 -15.24
CA ALA A 10 4.96 -3.03 -15.99
C ALA A 10 5.14 -2.67 -17.49
N GLY A 11 6.30 -2.12 -17.87
CA GLY A 11 6.66 -1.72 -19.23
C GLY A 11 8.09 -1.18 -19.30
N GLU A 12 8.52 -0.78 -20.49
CA GLU A 12 9.88 -0.22 -20.71
C GLU A 12 10.08 1.14 -20.03
N ASP A 13 8.97 1.84 -19.74
CA ASP A 13 8.96 3.17 -19.10
C ASP A 13 8.67 3.13 -17.58
N ASP A 14 8.70 1.95 -16.94
CA ASP A 14 8.47 1.82 -15.49
C ASP A 14 9.81 1.90 -14.72
N PHE A 15 10.17 3.13 -14.36
CA PHE A 15 11.43 3.47 -13.68
C PHE A 15 11.34 3.48 -12.15
N ARG A 16 10.23 3.02 -11.57
CA ARG A 16 10.03 3.05 -10.11
C ARG A 16 11.01 2.13 -9.38
N ASP A 17 11.34 2.49 -8.15
CA ASP A 17 11.97 1.56 -7.23
C ASP A 17 10.94 0.58 -6.65
N ILE A 18 11.42 -0.56 -6.14
CA ILE A 18 10.54 -1.53 -5.47
C ILE A 18 9.83 -0.93 -4.25
N GLY A 19 10.47 0.04 -3.58
CA GLY A 19 9.89 0.75 -2.43
C GLY A 19 8.65 1.53 -2.84
N ASP A 20 8.78 2.36 -3.87
CA ASP A 20 7.71 3.21 -4.39
C ASP A 20 6.49 2.37 -4.81
N LEU A 21 6.72 1.25 -5.53
CA LEU A 21 5.65 0.34 -5.91
C LEU A 21 4.91 -0.27 -4.70
N LEU A 22 5.64 -0.60 -3.63
CA LEU A 22 5.03 -1.17 -2.44
C LEU A 22 4.19 -0.12 -1.69
N ILE A 23 4.63 1.13 -1.68
CA ILE A 23 3.88 2.25 -1.09
C ILE A 23 2.61 2.49 -1.91
N ASP A 24 2.71 2.61 -3.24
CA ASP A 24 1.58 2.75 -4.17
C ASP A 24 0.48 1.69 -3.89
N GLN A 25 0.88 0.44 -3.71
CA GLN A 25 -0.04 -0.67 -3.45
C GLN A 25 -0.75 -0.57 -2.10
N ILE A 26 -0.07 -0.06 -1.07
CA ILE A 26 -0.66 0.16 0.25
C ILE A 26 -1.64 1.34 0.21
N GLU A 27 -1.26 2.44 -0.42
CA GLU A 27 -2.06 3.67 -0.48
C GLU A 27 -3.34 3.51 -1.32
N THR A 28 -3.36 2.61 -2.29
CA THR A 28 -4.52 2.43 -3.17
C THR A 28 -5.45 1.29 -2.78
N CYS A 29 -5.13 0.53 -1.72
CA CYS A 29 -5.93 -0.64 -1.34
C CYS A 29 -7.20 -0.27 -0.56
N ASP A 30 -8.29 -0.99 -0.82
CA ASP A 30 -9.51 -0.95 0.00
C ASP A 30 -9.45 -1.92 1.19
N VAL A 31 -8.68 -3.01 1.03
CA VAL A 31 -8.51 -4.07 2.02
C VAL A 31 -7.03 -4.45 2.09
N LEU A 32 -6.45 -4.35 3.29
CA LEU A 32 -5.06 -4.65 3.57
C LEU A 32 -4.95 -5.89 4.47
N LEU A 33 -4.37 -6.97 3.93
CA LEU A 33 -4.15 -8.20 4.67
C LEU A 33 -2.73 -8.19 5.23
N LEU A 34 -2.62 -7.97 6.54
CA LEU A 34 -1.35 -8.10 7.25
C LEU A 34 -1.14 -9.60 7.58
N ASN A 35 -0.30 -10.28 6.81
CA ASN A 35 -0.06 -11.72 6.96
C ASN A 35 1.20 -12.02 7.77
N LYS A 36 1.28 -13.25 8.28
CA LYS A 36 2.35 -13.78 9.15
C LYS A 36 2.38 -13.10 10.53
N CYS A 37 1.20 -12.74 11.05
CA CYS A 37 1.10 -12.13 12.37
C CYS A 37 1.56 -13.06 13.50
N ASP A 38 1.70 -14.36 13.24
CA ASP A 38 2.24 -15.35 14.16
C ASP A 38 3.76 -15.25 14.37
N LEU A 39 4.47 -14.49 13.53
CA LEU A 39 5.93 -14.35 13.59
C LEU A 39 6.41 -13.12 14.38
N LEU A 40 5.50 -12.27 14.84
CA LEU A 40 5.81 -11.03 15.55
C LEU A 40 5.11 -10.99 16.90
N GLU A 41 5.72 -10.29 17.85
CA GLU A 41 5.07 -9.98 19.12
C GLU A 41 3.99 -8.92 18.93
N GLU A 42 2.99 -8.90 19.83
CA GLU A 42 1.84 -8.01 19.74
C GLU A 42 2.24 -6.52 19.70
N GLU A 43 3.30 -6.13 20.41
CA GLU A 43 3.82 -4.76 20.39
C GLU A 43 4.37 -4.36 19.01
N GLU A 44 5.06 -5.28 18.34
CA GLU A 44 5.64 -5.04 17.02
C GLU A 44 4.53 -4.96 15.95
N LEU A 45 3.52 -5.83 16.05
CA LEU A 45 2.33 -5.76 15.20
C LEU A 45 1.62 -4.41 15.34
N ASN A 46 1.43 -3.93 16.57
CA ASN A 46 0.78 -2.64 16.81
C ASN A 46 1.57 -1.46 16.23
N LYS A 47 2.91 -1.51 16.28
CA LYS A 47 3.77 -0.50 15.64
C LYS A 47 3.62 -0.54 14.12
N LEU A 48 3.64 -1.73 13.52
CA LEU A 48 3.48 -1.90 12.08
C LEU A 48 2.10 -1.43 11.62
N GLU A 49 1.04 -1.79 12.34
CA GLU A 49 -0.31 -1.31 12.05
C GLU A 49 -0.44 0.20 12.16
N ALA A 50 0.23 0.83 13.11
CA ALA A 50 0.24 2.29 13.22
C ALA A 50 0.87 2.96 11.99
N VAL A 51 1.94 2.37 11.41
CA VAL A 51 2.54 2.85 10.16
C VAL A 51 1.58 2.63 8.99
N LEU A 52 1.05 1.42 8.84
CA LEU A 52 0.11 1.08 7.76
C LEU A 52 -1.16 1.95 7.80
N ARG A 53 -1.64 2.31 8.99
CA ARG A 53 -2.78 3.21 9.18
C ARG A 53 -2.49 4.66 8.83
N LYS A 54 -1.23 5.10 8.88
CA LYS A 54 -0.85 6.43 8.39
C LYS A 54 -0.85 6.47 6.86
N LEU A 55 -0.31 5.43 6.24
CA LEU A 55 -0.27 5.30 4.77
C LEU A 55 -1.66 5.10 4.18
N GLN A 56 -2.48 4.25 4.79
CA GLN A 56 -3.84 3.98 4.33
C GLN A 56 -4.84 3.98 5.50
N PRO A 57 -5.40 5.15 5.84
CA PRO A 57 -6.30 5.31 6.98
C PRO A 57 -7.63 4.59 6.83
N THR A 58 -8.12 4.44 5.60
CA THR A 58 -9.50 4.03 5.30
C THR A 58 -9.64 2.54 4.97
N ALA A 59 -8.58 1.86 4.57
CA ALA A 59 -8.65 0.45 4.22
C ALA A 59 -9.11 -0.42 5.41
N LYS A 60 -9.80 -1.50 5.08
CA LYS A 60 -10.04 -2.58 6.04
C LYS A 60 -8.74 -3.35 6.28
N LEU A 61 -8.17 -3.22 7.48
CA LEU A 61 -6.96 -3.94 7.87
C LEU A 61 -7.33 -5.26 8.56
N ILE A 62 -6.79 -6.38 8.07
CA ILE A 62 -7.09 -7.73 8.58
C ILE A 62 -5.77 -8.44 8.91
N ARG A 63 -5.58 -8.82 10.17
CA ARG A 63 -4.47 -9.71 10.59
C ARG A 63 -4.74 -11.13 10.13
N THR A 64 -3.73 -11.79 9.58
CA THR A 64 -3.84 -13.15 9.06
C THR A 64 -2.59 -13.98 9.36
N VAL A 65 -2.77 -15.30 9.37
CA VAL A 65 -1.72 -16.31 9.50
C VAL A 65 -1.89 -17.29 8.35
N ASN A 66 -0.82 -17.59 7.63
CA ASN A 66 -0.84 -18.42 6.42
C ASN A 66 -1.86 -17.96 5.34
N GLY A 67 -2.18 -16.66 5.31
CA GLY A 67 -3.13 -16.07 4.35
C GLY A 67 -4.59 -16.48 4.56
N VAL A 68 -4.94 -17.04 5.73
CA VAL A 68 -6.32 -17.44 6.03
C VAL A 68 -7.19 -16.20 6.28
N VAL A 69 -8.22 -16.03 5.44
CA VAL A 69 -9.21 -14.94 5.50
C VAL A 69 -10.56 -15.48 4.98
N ASP A 70 -11.69 -14.94 5.44
CA ASP A 70 -12.99 -15.24 4.81
C ASP A 70 -13.02 -14.59 3.41
N PRO A 71 -13.27 -15.35 2.32
CA PRO A 71 -13.34 -14.78 0.98
C PRO A 71 -14.31 -13.61 0.84
N LYS A 72 -15.37 -13.51 1.65
CA LYS A 72 -16.31 -12.37 1.64
C LYS A 72 -15.67 -11.05 2.07
N GLU A 73 -14.55 -11.11 2.77
CA GLU A 73 -13.82 -9.95 3.24
C GLU A 73 -12.98 -9.30 2.13
N ILE A 74 -12.71 -10.03 1.04
CA ILE A 74 -11.84 -9.60 -0.07
C ILE A 74 -12.50 -9.70 -1.46
N LEU A 75 -13.57 -10.50 -1.61
CA LEU A 75 -14.31 -10.66 -2.85
C LEU A 75 -15.68 -9.98 -2.73
N ASN A 76 -16.10 -9.27 -3.78
CA ASN A 76 -17.41 -8.62 -3.88
C ASN A 76 -17.73 -7.70 -2.67
N THR A 77 -16.71 -7.03 -2.12
CA THR A 77 -16.84 -6.20 -0.91
C THR A 77 -17.64 -4.91 -1.16
N GLY A 78 -17.72 -4.46 -2.40
CA GLY A 78 -18.37 -3.20 -2.78
C GLY A 78 -17.63 -1.95 -2.26
N LEU A 79 -16.36 -2.10 -1.84
CA LEU A 79 -15.57 -1.00 -1.27
C LEU A 79 -14.97 -0.09 -2.35
N PHE A 80 -14.75 -0.62 -3.55
CA PHE A 80 -14.16 0.13 -4.66
C PHE A 80 -15.05 1.30 -5.08
N ASP A 81 -14.48 2.49 -5.06
CA ASP A 81 -15.12 3.75 -5.42
C ASP A 81 -14.23 4.50 -6.41
N PHE A 82 -14.54 4.39 -7.71
CA PHE A 82 -13.71 4.93 -8.79
C PHE A 82 -13.41 6.42 -8.63
N GLU A 83 -14.38 7.23 -8.19
CA GLU A 83 -14.20 8.67 -7.98
C GLU A 83 -13.18 8.94 -6.86
N LYS A 84 -13.19 8.15 -5.79
CA LYS A 84 -12.18 8.26 -4.72
C LYS A 84 -10.82 7.74 -5.17
N THR A 85 -10.77 6.57 -5.80
CA THR A 85 -9.52 5.91 -6.18
C THR A 85 -8.76 6.68 -7.27
N SER A 86 -9.50 7.28 -8.22
CA SER A 86 -8.89 8.15 -9.24
C SER A 86 -8.27 9.41 -8.63
N LEU A 87 -8.88 10.00 -7.60
CA LEU A 87 -8.32 11.17 -6.91
C LEU A 87 -7.21 10.83 -5.90
N SER A 88 -7.22 9.63 -5.32
CA SER A 88 -6.24 9.19 -4.32
C SER A 88 -4.97 8.59 -4.92
N SER A 89 -4.97 8.27 -6.22
CA SER A 89 -3.75 7.84 -6.90
C SER A 89 -2.81 9.05 -6.96
N GLY A 90 -1.67 8.98 -6.25
CA GLY A 90 -0.65 10.03 -6.20
C GLY A 90 -0.40 10.68 -7.56
N TRP A 91 -0.39 9.87 -8.63
CA TRP A 91 -0.35 10.23 -10.05
C TRP A 91 -1.22 11.42 -10.53
N ILE A 92 -2.36 11.72 -9.91
CA ILE A 92 -3.21 12.89 -10.27
C ILE A 92 -2.90 14.13 -9.41
N THR A 93 -2.25 13.94 -8.25
CA THR A 93 -1.86 15.02 -7.33
C THR A 93 -0.39 15.43 -7.51
N GLU A 94 0.50 14.49 -7.83
CA GLU A 94 1.93 14.67 -8.16
C GLU A 94 2.19 15.75 -9.22
N PRO A 95 1.52 15.76 -10.39
CA PRO A 95 1.82 16.73 -11.45
C PRO A 95 1.41 18.18 -11.10
N ASN A 96 0.69 18.40 -9.99
CA ASN A 96 0.33 19.73 -9.50
C ASN A 96 1.18 20.21 -8.30
N LYS A 97 2.06 19.37 -7.73
CA LYS A 97 2.99 19.78 -6.67
C LYS A 97 4.28 20.31 -7.33
N GLU A 98 4.69 21.55 -7.00
CA GLU A 98 5.91 22.19 -7.55
C GLU A 98 7.21 21.48 -7.14
N THR A 99 7.17 20.64 -6.10
CA THR A 99 8.31 19.88 -5.58
C THR A 99 7.85 18.47 -5.20
N HIS A 100 8.51 17.46 -5.79
CA HIS A 100 8.38 16.07 -5.40
C HIS A 100 9.05 15.88 -4.03
N THR A 101 8.27 15.61 -2.99
CA THR A 101 8.80 15.15 -1.71
C THR A 101 8.73 13.63 -1.73
N PRO A 102 9.88 12.92 -1.65
CA PRO A 102 9.88 11.47 -1.57
C PRO A 102 8.97 10.99 -0.43
N GLU A 103 8.29 9.88 -0.63
CA GLU A 103 7.35 9.24 0.30
C GLU A 103 8.05 8.89 1.62
N THR A 104 9.33 8.55 1.55
CA THR A 104 10.22 8.38 2.70
C THR A 104 10.30 9.63 3.58
N GLU A 105 10.38 10.81 2.97
CA GLU A 105 10.36 12.09 3.68
C GLU A 105 8.95 12.51 4.12
N GLU A 106 7.91 12.26 3.30
CA GLU A 106 6.52 12.62 3.61
C GLU A 106 5.97 11.81 4.79
N TYR A 107 6.27 10.51 4.84
CA TYR A 107 5.79 9.60 5.89
C TYR A 107 6.81 9.35 7.01
N GLY A 108 8.03 9.88 6.87
CA GLY A 108 9.10 9.75 7.85
C GLY A 108 9.57 8.30 8.04
N ILE A 109 9.65 7.54 6.93
CA ILE A 109 10.10 6.14 6.88
C ILE A 109 11.48 6.01 6.27
#